data_AF-A0A8S9Z4P8-F1
#
_entry.id   AF-A0A8S9Z4P8-F1
#
_cell.length_a   1.000
_cell.length_b   1.000
_cell.length_c   1.000
_cell.angle_alpha   90.00
_cell.angle_beta   90.00
_cell.angle_gamma   90.00
#
_symmetry.space_group_name_H-M   'P 1'
#
loop_
_entity.id
_entity.type
_entity.pdbx_description
1 polymer ?
#
loop_
_entity_poly.entity_id
_entity_poly.type
_entity_poly.pdbx_seq_one_letter_code
_entity_poly.pdbx_strand_id
1 'polypeptide(L)'
;MDADAPLCIKIFQLDYYLGLPINDIDSCYSDLRGSYAGKLPIVRVYGTSPSGQKICAHIHGYLPYFFVAVTDQNPDFFSTEFLRSFCSGLEKHLRSKCKGFAADDPIVFHADFVRGRSIYGYREQEDMFVKVYLLDPSLISTCADVLLNGGVMNRHFQALETHIPYLLKFCIDHNLYGMNYLQTPHFRVRSSVLPMLSELIFLIGDLNSTVNKSLPSFCSNMKLSSSGIPSNAEFLSSDQAPRCTCMELEVDISAPDVINQEELLGWLESFFRLSLSRLF
;
A
#
# COMPACT_ATOMS: atom_id res chain seq x y z
N MET A 1 -12.67 -30.14 0.57
CA MET A 1 -11.31 -29.59 0.73
C MET A 1 -11.50 -28.11 0.52
N ASP A 2 -11.90 -27.43 1.60
CA ASP A 2 -12.33 -26.05 1.50
C ASP A 2 -11.11 -25.20 1.20
N ALA A 3 -11.20 -24.43 0.11
CA ALA A 3 -10.20 -23.46 -0.28
C ALA A 3 -9.91 -22.55 0.92
N ASP A 4 -8.63 -22.25 1.15
CA ASP A 4 -8.18 -21.39 2.25
C ASP A 4 -9.03 -20.13 2.32
N ALA A 5 -9.81 -19.98 3.39
CA ALA A 5 -10.71 -18.85 3.56
C ALA A 5 -9.89 -17.55 3.62
N PRO A 6 -10.28 -16.50 2.86
CA PRO A 6 -9.54 -15.24 2.87
C PRO A 6 -9.61 -14.58 4.25
N LEU A 7 -8.50 -13.97 4.65
CA LEU A 7 -8.46 -13.15 5.85
C LEU A 7 -9.38 -11.95 5.66
N CYS A 8 -10.35 -11.80 6.55
CA CYS A 8 -11.30 -10.70 6.55
C CYS A 8 -10.98 -9.76 7.72
N ILE A 9 -10.79 -8.47 7.44
CA ILE A 9 -10.45 -7.45 8.44
C ILE A 9 -11.46 -6.31 8.34
N LYS A 10 -12.24 -6.08 9.39
CA LYS A 10 -13.16 -4.95 9.46
C LYS A 10 -12.39 -3.66 9.73
N ILE A 11 -12.42 -2.71 8.80
CA ILE A 11 -11.62 -1.47 8.84
C ILE A 11 -12.22 -0.48 9.85
N PHE A 12 -11.46 -0.12 10.88
CA PHE A 12 -11.84 0.93 11.84
C PHE A 12 -11.03 2.21 11.66
N GLN A 13 -9.72 2.07 11.47
CA GLN A 13 -8.82 3.20 11.32
C GLN A 13 -7.70 2.86 10.34
N LEU A 14 -7.32 3.86 9.55
CA LEU A 14 -6.20 3.81 8.63
C LEU A 14 -5.16 4.83 9.05
N ASP A 15 -3.90 4.45 8.92
CA ASP A 15 -2.75 5.32 9.12
C ASP A 15 -1.65 4.93 8.11
N TYR A 16 -0.60 5.72 7.98
CA TYR A 16 0.57 5.32 7.19
C TYR A 16 1.86 5.70 7.91
N TYR A 17 2.93 5.00 7.59
CA TYR A 17 4.27 5.35 8.02
C TYR A 17 5.29 5.02 6.93
N LEU A 18 6.46 5.64 6.99
CA LEU A 18 7.59 5.29 6.12
C LEU A 18 8.45 4.24 6.83
N GLY A 19 8.57 3.06 6.24
CA GLY A 19 9.33 1.94 6.79
C GLY A 19 10.45 1.48 5.87
N LEU A 20 11.34 0.64 6.40
CA LEU A 20 12.27 -0.12 5.56
C LEU A 20 11.48 -1.17 4.79
N PRO A 21 11.87 -1.46 3.53
CA PRO A 21 11.23 -2.49 2.76
C PRO A 21 11.46 -3.89 3.35
N ILE A 22 10.46 -4.76 3.21
CA ILE A 22 10.54 -6.16 3.60
C ILE A 22 10.87 -7.00 2.35
N ASN A 23 11.88 -7.86 2.49
CA ASN A 23 12.26 -8.80 1.43
C ASN A 23 11.06 -9.67 1.03
N ASP A 24 10.95 -10.00 -0.25
CA ASP A 24 9.90 -10.87 -0.82
C ASP A 24 8.46 -10.32 -0.76
N ILE A 25 8.26 -9.09 -0.27
CA ILE A 25 6.98 -8.37 -0.32
C ILE A 25 7.10 -7.10 -1.15
N ASP A 26 8.13 -6.30 -0.87
CA ASP A 26 8.28 -4.96 -1.42
C ASP A 26 9.13 -4.92 -2.70
N SER A 27 8.61 -4.23 -3.72
CA SER A 27 9.39 -3.86 -4.91
C SER A 27 10.12 -2.55 -4.67
N CYS A 28 11.41 -2.63 -4.38
CA CYS A 28 12.21 -1.48 -3.94
C CYS A 28 12.97 -0.78 -5.08
N TYR A 29 13.06 -1.42 -6.24
CA TYR A 29 13.87 -0.94 -7.35
C TYR A 29 13.07 0.03 -8.22
N SER A 30 13.61 1.23 -8.44
CA SER A 30 13.07 2.21 -9.37
C SER A 30 13.78 2.10 -10.72
N ASP A 31 13.06 1.67 -11.75
CA ASP A 31 13.58 1.58 -13.13
C ASP A 31 13.93 2.95 -13.73
N LEU A 32 13.25 4.00 -13.27
CA LEU A 32 13.48 5.37 -13.77
C LEU A 32 14.89 5.85 -13.45
N ARG A 33 15.35 5.59 -12.22
CA ARG A 33 16.61 6.10 -11.68
C ARG A 33 17.67 5.02 -11.55
N GLY A 34 17.29 3.75 -11.62
CA GLY A 34 18.18 2.60 -11.52
C GLY A 34 18.71 2.36 -10.10
N SER A 35 17.93 2.71 -9.08
CA SER A 35 18.35 2.63 -7.67
C SER A 35 17.29 2.03 -6.77
N TYR A 36 17.73 1.52 -5.61
CA TYR A 36 16.85 1.03 -4.56
C TYR A 36 16.35 2.18 -3.67
N ALA A 37 15.05 2.20 -3.39
CA ALA A 37 14.45 3.07 -2.40
C ALA A 37 14.75 2.56 -0.99
N GLY A 38 15.31 3.41 -0.13
CA GLY A 38 15.62 3.05 1.26
C GLY A 38 14.39 3.04 2.18
N LYS A 39 13.33 3.76 1.82
CA LYS A 39 12.08 3.83 2.59
C LYS A 39 10.87 3.79 1.66
N LEU A 40 9.86 3.02 2.05
CA LEU A 40 8.59 2.90 1.35
C LEU A 40 7.42 3.29 2.26
N PRO A 41 6.33 3.84 1.70
CA PRO A 41 5.11 4.11 2.43
C PRO A 41 4.34 2.81 2.67
N ILE A 42 4.05 2.53 3.94
CA ILE A 42 3.29 1.36 4.38
C ILE A 42 1.99 1.86 5.00
N VAL A 43 0.86 1.36 4.49
CA VAL A 43 -0.46 1.68 5.04
C VAL A 43 -0.76 0.72 6.18
N ARG A 44 -1.16 1.24 7.33
CA ARG A 44 -1.61 0.47 8.49
C ARG A 44 -3.13 0.48 8.55
N VAL A 45 -3.71 -0.71 8.63
CA VAL A 45 -5.14 -0.91 8.81
C VAL A 45 -5.38 -1.53 10.18
N TYR A 46 -6.10 -0.80 11.03
CA TYR A 46 -6.55 -1.29 12.31
C TYR A 46 -7.97 -1.80 12.19
N GLY A 47 -8.19 -3.02 12.66
CA GLY A 47 -9.48 -3.67 12.52
C GLY A 47 -9.66 -4.90 13.40
N THR A 48 -10.76 -5.59 13.15
CA THR A 48 -11.04 -6.87 13.78
C THR A 48 -11.42 -7.93 12.76
N SER A 49 -11.07 -9.19 13.02
CA SER A 49 -11.64 -10.32 12.29
C SER A 49 -13.16 -10.43 12.54
N PRO A 50 -13.90 -11.20 11.73
CA PRO A 50 -15.29 -11.55 12.04
C PRO A 50 -15.46 -12.25 13.40
N SER A 51 -14.41 -12.93 13.89
CA SER A 51 -14.38 -13.54 15.22
C SER A 51 -14.08 -12.55 16.36
N GLY A 52 -13.81 -11.28 16.06
CA GLY A 52 -13.54 -10.22 17.05
C GLY A 52 -12.08 -10.10 17.49
N GLN A 53 -11.16 -10.85 16.88
CA GLN A 53 -9.73 -10.74 17.15
C GLN A 53 -9.19 -9.42 16.61
N LYS A 54 -8.37 -8.70 17.39
CA LYS A 54 -7.81 -7.41 16.99
C LYS A 54 -6.61 -7.60 16.06
N ILE A 55 -6.67 -7.00 14.88
CA ILE A 55 -5.66 -7.16 13.83
C ILE A 55 -5.10 -5.79 13.44
N CYS A 56 -3.78 -5.72 13.31
CA CYS A 56 -3.09 -4.64 12.60
C CYS A 56 -2.51 -5.22 11.30
N ALA A 57 -3.02 -4.77 10.15
CA ALA A 57 -2.49 -5.14 8.85
C ALA A 57 -1.59 -4.04 8.30
N HIS A 58 -0.40 -4.45 7.84
CA HIS A 58 0.58 -3.62 7.16
C HIS A 58 0.48 -3.90 5.66
N ILE A 59 0.04 -2.90 4.91
CA ILE A 59 -0.16 -3.00 3.47
C ILE A 59 1.02 -2.36 2.75
N HIS A 60 1.66 -3.17 1.93
CA HIS A 60 2.91 -2.89 1.24
C HIS A 60 2.69 -2.64 -0.26
N GLY A 61 3.61 -1.93 -0.90
CA GLY A 61 3.56 -1.70 -2.35
C GLY A 61 2.51 -0.70 -2.86
N TYR A 62 1.74 -0.03 -2.00
CA TYR A 62 0.88 1.07 -2.40
C TYR A 62 1.67 2.39 -2.39
N LEU A 63 1.83 3.04 -3.55
CA LEU A 63 2.63 4.27 -3.68
C LEU A 63 1.73 5.48 -3.92
N PRO A 64 1.99 6.63 -3.27
CA PRO A 64 1.28 7.86 -3.56
C PRO A 64 1.52 8.31 -5.00
N TYR A 65 0.46 8.71 -5.70
CA TYR A 65 0.56 9.22 -7.06
C TYR A 65 -0.26 10.48 -7.29
N PHE A 66 0.09 11.22 -8.33
CA PHE A 66 -0.70 12.31 -8.88
C PHE A 66 -0.52 12.36 -10.38
N PHE A 67 -1.40 13.10 -11.07
CA PHE A 67 -1.38 13.22 -12.52
C PHE A 67 -0.89 14.59 -12.94
N VAL A 68 -0.25 14.67 -14.11
CA VAL A 68 0.20 15.92 -14.71
C VAL A 68 -0.35 16.00 -16.12
N ALA A 69 -1.04 17.09 -16.44
CA ALA A 69 -1.53 17.35 -17.78
C ALA A 69 -0.37 17.76 -18.71
N VAL A 70 -0.22 17.04 -19.82
CA VAL A 70 0.74 17.40 -20.88
C VAL A 70 -0.03 18.10 -21.98
N THR A 71 0.23 19.39 -22.17
CA THR A 71 -0.46 20.22 -23.18
C THR A 71 0.06 20.03 -24.60
N ASP A 72 1.28 19.50 -24.73
CA ASP A 72 1.92 19.33 -26.03
C ASP A 72 1.45 18.03 -26.68
N GLN A 73 0.80 18.14 -27.85
CA GLN A 73 0.31 17.01 -28.63
C GLN A 73 1.34 16.42 -29.59
N ASN A 74 2.61 16.83 -29.49
CA ASN A 74 3.65 16.30 -30.37
C ASN A 74 3.94 14.83 -30.01
N PRO A 75 3.80 13.88 -30.95
CA PRO A 75 3.97 12.45 -30.66
C PRO A 75 5.40 12.09 -30.22
N ASP A 76 6.41 12.82 -30.70
CA ASP A 76 7.82 12.65 -30.32
C ASP A 76 8.11 13.01 -28.84
N PHE A 77 7.16 13.68 -28.19
CA PHE A 77 7.25 14.09 -26.79
C PHE A 77 6.98 12.92 -25.83
N PHE A 78 6.30 11.87 -26.29
CA PHE A 78 5.97 10.68 -25.48
C PHE A 78 7.10 9.65 -25.48
N SER A 79 8.32 10.11 -25.22
CA SER A 79 9.51 9.27 -25.11
C SER A 79 9.87 9.02 -23.64
N THR A 80 10.49 7.87 -23.36
CA THR A 80 11.06 7.57 -22.02
C THR A 80 12.10 8.61 -21.61
N GLU A 81 12.79 9.24 -22.57
CA GLU A 81 13.74 10.31 -22.32
C GLU A 81 13.08 11.57 -21.78
N PHE A 82 11.89 11.92 -22.28
CA PHE A 82 11.10 13.01 -21.72
C PHE A 82 10.72 12.73 -20.26
N LEU A 83 10.21 11.53 -19.94
CA LEU A 83 9.87 11.16 -18.56
C LEU A 83 11.08 11.26 -17.63
N ARG A 84 12.23 10.72 -18.04
CA ARG A 84 13.46 10.84 -17.26
C ARG A 84 13.89 12.29 -17.03
N SER A 85 13.84 13.11 -18.08
CA SER A 85 14.17 14.54 -18.00
C SER A 85 13.21 15.30 -17.10
N PHE A 86 11.90 15.02 -17.21
CA PHE A 86 10.84 15.60 -16.39
C PHE A 86 11.02 15.22 -14.91
N CYS A 87 11.16 13.93 -14.60
CA CYS A 87 11.36 13.43 -13.24
C CYS A 87 12.65 13.98 -12.63
N SER A 88 13.77 13.99 -13.38
CA SER A 88 15.04 14.58 -12.91
C SER A 88 14.91 16.07 -12.62
N GLY A 89 14.22 16.82 -13.48
CA GLY A 89 13.92 18.24 -13.28
C GLY A 89 13.07 18.50 -12.03
N LEU A 90 12.06 17.66 -11.81
CA LEU A 90 11.20 17.71 -10.63
C LEU A 90 12.00 17.42 -9.35
N GLU A 91 12.76 16.33 -9.31
CA GLU A 91 13.57 15.97 -8.14
C GLU A 91 14.59 17.05 -7.79
N LYS A 92 15.25 17.65 -8.79
CA LYS A 92 16.21 18.74 -8.57
C LYS A 92 15.58 19.93 -7.84
N HIS A 93 14.34 20.29 -8.20
CA HIS A 93 13.62 21.38 -7.56
C HIS A 93 13.04 20.99 -6.19
N LEU A 94 12.61 19.72 -6.02
CA LEU A 94 12.18 19.23 -4.73
C LEU A 94 13.32 19.24 -3.73
N ARG A 95 14.54 18.84 -4.14
CA ARG A 95 15.74 18.89 -3.28
C ARG A 95 16.15 20.31 -2.91
N SER A 96 15.90 21.30 -3.77
CA SER A 96 16.21 22.69 -3.44
C SER A 96 15.21 23.29 -2.44
N LYS A 97 13.94 22.88 -2.49
CA LYS A 97 12.89 23.32 -1.54
C LYS A 97 12.90 22.53 -0.23
N CYS A 98 13.00 21.21 -0.28
CA CYS A 98 12.89 20.31 0.85
C CYS A 98 14.28 19.90 1.34
N LYS A 99 14.64 20.34 2.56
CA LYS A 99 15.87 19.90 3.24
C LYS A 99 15.63 18.54 3.88
N GLY A 100 16.48 17.54 3.61
CA GLY A 100 16.43 16.25 4.30
C GLY A 100 16.63 15.01 3.43
N PHE A 101 16.61 15.12 2.11
CA PHE A 101 16.88 14.01 1.20
C PHE A 101 18.37 13.96 0.85
N ALA A 102 19.00 12.80 1.00
CA ALA A 102 20.37 12.61 0.52
C ALA A 102 20.39 12.71 -1.01
N ALA A 103 21.50 13.15 -1.60
CA ALA A 103 21.64 13.32 -3.04
C ALA A 103 21.27 12.03 -3.82
N ASP A 104 21.51 10.88 -3.19
CA ASP A 104 21.28 9.58 -3.76
C ASP A 104 19.97 8.88 -3.39
N ASP A 105 19.05 9.51 -2.67
CA ASP A 105 17.75 8.87 -2.39
C ASP A 105 16.74 9.18 -3.51
N PRO A 106 16.11 8.18 -4.18
CA PRO A 106 15.07 8.47 -5.15
C PRO A 106 13.88 9.15 -4.47
N ILE A 107 13.31 10.19 -5.08
CA ILE A 107 12.10 10.88 -4.56
C ILE A 107 10.88 10.44 -5.39
N VAL A 108 11.07 10.43 -6.71
CA VAL A 108 10.11 9.89 -7.67
C VAL A 108 10.46 8.42 -7.88
N PHE A 109 9.52 7.52 -7.57
CA PHE A 109 9.74 6.08 -7.69
C PHE A 109 9.52 5.60 -9.13
N HIS A 110 8.43 6.03 -9.74
CA HIS A 110 8.03 5.59 -11.08
C HIS A 110 7.18 6.66 -11.77
N ALA A 111 7.10 6.63 -13.09
CA ALA A 111 6.30 7.57 -13.86
C ALA A 111 5.91 6.95 -15.19
N ASP A 112 4.64 7.07 -15.53
CA ASP A 112 4.03 6.47 -16.71
C ASP A 112 3.19 7.46 -17.49
N PHE A 113 3.03 7.19 -18.79
CA PHE A 113 2.03 7.86 -19.59
C PHE A 113 0.69 7.15 -19.49
N VAL A 114 -0.37 7.91 -19.22
CA VAL A 114 -1.73 7.41 -19.08
C VAL A 114 -2.65 8.24 -19.98
N ARG A 115 -3.54 7.56 -20.70
CA ARG A 115 -4.62 8.21 -21.44
C ARG A 115 -5.82 8.38 -20.53
N GLY A 116 -6.44 9.54 -20.59
CA GLY A 116 -7.62 9.79 -19.78
C GLY A 116 -8.41 10.99 -20.28
N ARG A 117 -9.49 11.29 -19.57
CA ARG A 117 -10.28 12.50 -19.81
C ARG A 117 -10.36 13.29 -18.52
N SER A 118 -10.08 14.59 -18.61
CA SER A 118 -10.29 15.48 -17.47
C SER A 118 -11.78 15.56 -17.15
N ILE A 119 -12.12 15.48 -15.86
CA ILE A 119 -13.49 15.69 -15.38
C ILE A 119 -13.91 17.16 -15.57
N TYR A 120 -12.94 18.08 -15.55
CA TYR A 120 -13.23 19.51 -15.62
C TYR A 120 -13.32 20.01 -17.07
N GLY A 121 -14.52 20.42 -17.46
CA GLY A 121 -14.83 20.88 -18.81
C GLY A 121 -15.18 19.73 -19.76
N TYR A 122 -15.88 20.06 -20.85
CA TYR A 122 -16.22 19.08 -21.88
C TYR A 122 -15.05 18.92 -22.85
N ARG A 123 -14.53 17.70 -23.00
CA ARG A 123 -13.52 17.32 -23.98
C ARG A 123 -14.00 16.06 -24.70
N GLU A 124 -14.06 16.12 -26.02
CA GLU A 124 -14.49 14.98 -26.82
C GLU A 124 -13.41 13.90 -26.89
N GLN A 125 -12.15 14.31 -27.02
CA GLN A 125 -11.00 13.41 -27.14
C GLN A 125 -10.35 13.12 -25.78
N GLU A 126 -9.64 11.99 -25.70
CA GLU A 126 -8.79 11.65 -24.56
C GLU A 126 -7.43 12.33 -24.70
N ASP A 127 -6.97 12.92 -23.60
CA ASP A 127 -5.67 13.57 -23.51
C ASP A 127 -4.64 12.63 -22.89
N MET A 128 -3.37 12.96 -23.09
CA MET A 128 -2.24 12.28 -22.47
C MET A 128 -1.87 12.94 -21.14
N PHE A 129 -1.74 12.13 -20.10
CA PHE A 129 -1.32 12.53 -18.77
C PHE A 129 -0.05 11.78 -18.37
N VAL A 130 0.76 12.38 -17.52
CA VAL A 130 1.85 11.67 -16.83
C VAL A 130 1.37 11.33 -15.42
N LYS A 131 1.34 10.04 -15.09
CA LYS A 131 1.11 9.55 -13.74
C LYS A 131 2.46 9.44 -13.05
N VAL A 132 2.66 10.20 -11.97
CA VAL A 132 3.92 10.24 -11.22
C VAL A 132 3.70 9.57 -9.87
N TYR A 133 4.52 8.57 -9.55
CA TYR A 133 4.54 7.89 -8.26
C TYR A 133 5.68 8.43 -7.39
N LEU A 134 5.36 8.80 -6.15
CA LEU A 134 6.29 9.32 -5.16
C LEU A 134 6.52 8.28 -4.05
N LEU A 135 7.58 8.46 -3.26
CA LEU A 135 7.80 7.67 -2.05
C LEU A 135 7.12 8.26 -0.81
N ASP A 136 7.12 9.59 -0.67
CA ASP A 136 6.51 10.27 0.47
C ASP A 136 5.23 11.00 0.04
N PRO A 137 4.05 10.66 0.60
CA PRO A 137 2.80 11.32 0.27
C PRO A 137 2.78 12.81 0.67
N SER A 138 3.61 13.22 1.64
CA SER A 138 3.69 14.60 2.11
C SER A 138 4.24 15.55 1.04
N LEU A 139 4.98 15.01 0.06
CA LEU A 139 5.61 15.80 -1.01
C LEU A 139 4.64 16.18 -2.13
N ILE A 140 3.44 15.57 -2.22
CA ILE A 140 2.50 15.81 -3.32
C ILE A 140 2.14 17.30 -3.44
N SER A 141 1.86 17.97 -2.32
CA SER A 141 1.52 19.40 -2.30
C SER A 141 2.69 20.26 -2.79
N THR A 142 3.91 19.93 -2.36
CA THR A 142 5.11 20.65 -2.78
C THR A 142 5.41 20.42 -4.26
N CYS A 143 5.19 19.21 -4.77
CA CYS A 143 5.31 18.90 -6.19
C CYS A 143 4.34 19.74 -7.02
N ALA A 144 3.09 19.86 -6.58
CA ALA A 144 2.08 20.69 -7.24
C ALA A 144 2.54 22.15 -7.35
N ASP A 145 3.07 22.72 -6.26
CA ASP A 145 3.57 24.09 -6.27
C ASP A 145 4.77 24.27 -7.20
N VAL A 146 5.70 23.31 -7.24
CA VAL A 146 6.88 23.37 -8.12
C VAL A 146 6.46 23.33 -9.60
N LEU A 147 5.50 22.48 -9.93
CA LEU A 147 4.97 22.33 -11.28
C LEU A 147 4.19 23.57 -11.74
N LEU A 148 3.37 24.15 -10.86
CA LEU A 148 2.62 25.37 -11.14
C LEU A 148 3.53 26.59 -11.31
N ASN A 149 4.61 26.69 -10.53
CA ASN A 149 5.58 27.78 -10.65
C ASN A 149 6.50 27.68 -11.87
N GLY A 150 6.42 26.57 -12.63
CA GLY A 150 7.22 26.39 -13.85
C GLY A 150 8.68 26.01 -13.59
N GLY A 151 8.99 25.45 -12.42
CA GLY A 151 10.36 25.03 -12.10
C GLY A 151 10.85 23.89 -13.01
N VAL A 152 9.95 23.02 -13.44
CA VAL A 152 10.30 21.86 -14.27
C VAL A 152 10.32 22.26 -15.75
N MET A 153 11.46 22.05 -16.42
CA MET A 153 11.64 22.30 -17.85
C MET A 153 11.27 23.73 -18.33
N ASN A 154 11.27 24.71 -17.43
CA ASN A 154 10.84 26.09 -17.69
C ASN A 154 9.42 26.19 -18.28
N ARG A 155 8.53 25.30 -17.85
CA ARG A 155 7.13 25.21 -18.32
C ARG A 155 6.20 25.02 -17.13
N HIS A 156 5.04 25.66 -17.20
CA HIS A 156 3.98 25.50 -16.21
C HIS A 156 3.21 24.22 -16.49
N PHE A 157 3.19 23.34 -15.48
CA PHE A 157 2.44 22.10 -15.54
C PHE A 157 1.31 22.11 -14.51
N GLN A 158 0.11 21.70 -14.93
CA GLN A 158 -1.01 21.55 -14.02
C GLN A 158 -1.00 20.15 -13.40
N ALA A 159 -0.78 20.10 -12.09
CA ALA A 159 -0.94 18.88 -11.32
C ALA A 159 -2.43 18.64 -11.01
N LEU A 160 -2.88 17.41 -11.17
CA LEU A 160 -4.25 16.95 -11.01
C LEU A 160 -4.32 15.95 -9.85
N GLU A 161 -5.48 15.90 -9.20
CA GLU A 161 -5.76 15.01 -8.05
C GLU A 161 -4.79 15.15 -6.87
N THR A 162 -4.16 16.31 -6.72
CA THR A 162 -3.24 16.59 -5.61
C THR A 162 -3.95 16.83 -4.28
N HIS A 163 -5.22 17.24 -4.34
CA HIS A 163 -6.06 17.54 -3.17
C HIS A 163 -6.62 16.29 -2.48
N ILE A 164 -6.58 15.13 -3.13
CA ILE A 164 -7.12 13.88 -2.59
C ILE A 164 -6.04 13.26 -1.68
N PRO A 165 -6.33 13.03 -0.39
CA PRO A 165 -5.38 12.45 0.55
C PRO A 165 -4.93 11.05 0.14
N TYR A 166 -3.69 10.69 0.48
CA TYR A 166 -3.07 9.40 0.17
C TYR A 166 -3.90 8.20 0.64
N LEU A 167 -4.33 8.19 1.91
CA LEU A 167 -5.14 7.11 2.47
C LEU A 167 -6.52 7.00 1.79
N LEU A 168 -7.08 8.12 1.31
CA LEU A 168 -8.35 8.10 0.61
C LEU A 168 -8.20 7.50 -0.79
N LYS A 169 -7.11 7.81 -1.49
CA LYS A 169 -6.79 7.14 -2.76
C LYS A 169 -6.64 5.64 -2.57
N PHE A 170 -5.98 5.20 -1.49
CA PHE A 170 -5.87 3.78 -1.16
C PHE A 170 -7.26 3.13 -1.05
N CYS A 171 -8.19 3.77 -0.34
CA CYS A 171 -9.55 3.26 -0.23
C CYS A 171 -10.29 3.23 -1.57
N ILE A 172 -10.15 4.28 -2.40
CA ILE A 172 -10.82 4.36 -3.70
C ILE A 172 -10.28 3.29 -4.64
N ASP A 173 -8.96 3.18 -4.75
CA ASP A 173 -8.31 2.22 -5.63
C ASP A 173 -8.71 0.80 -5.25
N HIS A 174 -8.68 0.44 -3.96
CA HIS A 174 -9.00 -0.91 -3.48
C HIS A 174 -10.48 -1.15 -3.18
N ASN A 175 -11.38 -0.24 -3.56
CA ASN A 175 -12.82 -0.34 -3.28
C ASN A 175 -13.15 -0.58 -1.78
N LEU A 176 -12.39 0.06 -0.88
CA LEU A 176 -12.54 -0.09 0.56
C LEU A 176 -13.43 1.01 1.12
N TYR A 177 -14.29 0.60 2.06
CA TYR A 177 -15.20 1.50 2.77
C TYR A 177 -14.94 1.46 4.26
N GLY A 178 -15.22 2.57 4.95
CA GLY A 178 -15.17 2.62 6.40
C GLY A 178 -16.13 1.60 7.01
N MET A 179 -15.68 0.90 8.07
CA MET A 179 -16.42 -0.17 8.75
C MET A 179 -16.75 -1.39 7.87
N ASN A 180 -16.21 -1.49 6.66
CA ASN A 180 -16.35 -2.66 5.79
C ASN A 180 -15.18 -3.64 5.96
N TYR A 181 -15.31 -4.83 5.38
CA TYR A 181 -14.29 -5.87 5.40
C TYR A 181 -13.31 -5.71 4.24
N LEU A 182 -12.02 -5.62 4.57
CA LEU A 182 -10.90 -5.88 3.68
C LEU A 182 -10.68 -7.39 3.62
N GLN A 183 -10.63 -7.94 2.41
CA GLN A 183 -10.44 -9.36 2.17
C GLN A 183 -9.13 -9.62 1.44
N THR A 184 -8.33 -10.55 1.95
CA THR A 184 -7.03 -10.92 1.37
C THR A 184 -6.79 -12.41 1.50
N PRO A 185 -6.56 -13.15 0.40
CA PRO A 185 -6.23 -14.57 0.44
C PRO A 185 -4.80 -14.81 0.93
N HIS A 186 -3.84 -13.97 0.52
CA HIS A 186 -2.44 -14.09 0.91
C HIS A 186 -2.11 -13.06 1.99
N PHE A 187 -1.50 -13.53 3.07
CA PHE A 187 -1.00 -12.68 4.14
C PHE A 187 0.16 -13.37 4.85
N ARG A 188 1.07 -12.57 5.40
CA ARG A 188 2.20 -13.05 6.20
C ARG A 188 2.06 -12.58 7.63
N VAL A 189 2.36 -13.43 8.60
CA VAL A 189 2.21 -13.08 10.02
C VAL A 189 3.56 -12.64 10.58
N ARG A 190 3.60 -11.49 11.27
CA ARG A 190 4.78 -11.09 12.02
C ARG A 190 4.90 -11.95 13.27
N SER A 191 6.04 -12.61 13.45
CA SER A 191 6.27 -13.46 14.62
C SER A 191 6.09 -12.67 15.92
N SER A 192 5.26 -13.21 16.81
CA SER A 192 5.12 -12.64 18.15
C SER A 192 6.41 -12.88 18.92
N VAL A 193 7.19 -11.83 19.11
CA VAL A 193 8.26 -11.81 20.10
C VAL A 193 7.62 -11.90 21.48
N LEU A 194 7.35 -13.11 21.94
CA LEU A 194 7.35 -13.43 23.36
C LEU A 194 8.52 -14.38 23.64
N PRO A 195 9.77 -13.88 23.70
CA PRO A 195 10.91 -14.65 24.22
C PRO A 195 10.59 -15.15 25.63
N MET A 196 9.77 -14.39 26.35
CA MET A 196 9.32 -14.67 27.72
C MET A 196 8.31 -15.82 27.83
N LEU A 197 7.63 -16.24 26.76
CA LEU A 197 6.75 -17.42 26.81
C LEU A 197 7.46 -18.66 26.30
N SER A 198 8.35 -18.57 25.31
CA SER A 198 9.12 -19.74 24.87
C SER A 198 10.07 -20.25 25.95
N GLU A 199 10.76 -19.36 26.67
CA GLU A 199 11.60 -19.76 27.82
C GLU A 199 10.76 -20.34 28.96
N LEU A 200 9.58 -19.78 29.21
CA LEU A 200 8.71 -20.20 30.31
C LEU A 200 7.97 -21.52 29.98
N ILE A 201 7.65 -21.78 28.71
CA ILE A 201 7.14 -23.07 28.23
C ILE A 201 8.25 -24.13 28.23
N PHE A 202 9.49 -23.76 27.88
CA PHE A 202 10.65 -24.67 27.95
C PHE A 202 10.97 -25.05 29.41
N LEU A 203 10.95 -24.07 30.33
CA LEU A 203 11.14 -24.29 31.77
C LEU A 203 10.00 -25.11 32.42
N ILE A 204 8.75 -24.99 31.92
CA ILE A 204 7.61 -25.78 32.41
C ILE A 204 7.60 -27.20 31.79
N GLY A 205 8.15 -27.37 30.58
CA GLY A 205 8.21 -28.65 29.86
C GLY A 205 8.98 -29.75 30.59
N ASP A 206 9.98 -29.37 31.39
CA ASP A 206 10.80 -30.31 32.19
C ASP A 206 10.16 -30.69 33.54
N LEU A 207 9.02 -30.08 33.91
CA LEU A 207 8.33 -30.31 35.19
C LEU A 207 6.95 -30.95 35.02
N ASN A 208 6.81 -31.90 34.08
CA ASN A 208 5.59 -32.70 33.93
C ASN A 208 5.48 -33.91 34.89
N SER A 209 6.11 -33.83 36.07
CA SER A 209 5.73 -34.69 37.18
C SER A 209 5.41 -33.83 38.40
N THR A 210 4.14 -33.86 38.81
CA THR A 210 3.61 -33.28 40.05
C THR A 210 3.72 -31.75 40.20
N VAL A 211 2.65 -31.01 39.86
CA VAL A 211 1.94 -30.07 40.75
C VAL A 211 0.69 -29.52 40.02
N ASN A 212 -0.50 -29.92 40.48
CA ASN A 212 -1.74 -29.19 40.26
C ASN A 212 -1.70 -27.88 41.06
N LYS A 213 -1.36 -26.73 40.47
CA LYS A 213 -1.74 -25.39 40.97
C LYS A 213 -1.87 -24.39 39.82
N SER A 214 -3.11 -24.02 39.53
CA SER A 214 -3.58 -22.77 38.89
C SER A 214 -2.53 -21.92 38.15
N LEU A 215 -2.44 -22.05 36.82
CA LEU A 215 -1.93 -20.97 35.97
C LEU A 215 -2.85 -19.74 36.15
N PRO A 216 -2.32 -18.50 36.18
CA PRO A 216 -3.15 -17.32 36.11
C PRO A 216 -3.95 -17.36 34.80
N SER A 217 -5.24 -17.05 34.88
CA SER A 217 -6.23 -17.02 33.80
C SER A 217 -5.94 -16.01 32.67
N PHE A 218 -4.70 -15.52 32.58
CA PHE A 218 -4.21 -14.65 31.52
C PHE A 218 -3.65 -15.45 30.33
N CYS A 219 -3.13 -16.67 30.56
CA CYS A 219 -2.53 -17.49 29.51
C CYS A 219 -3.52 -18.41 28.77
N SER A 220 -4.74 -18.59 29.28
CA SER A 220 -5.76 -19.42 28.63
C SER A 220 -6.43 -18.75 27.41
N ASN A 221 -6.19 -17.45 27.19
CA ASN A 221 -6.78 -16.69 26.09
C ASN A 221 -5.87 -16.52 24.87
N MET A 222 -4.61 -16.99 24.91
CA MET A 222 -3.77 -17.19 23.72
C MET A 222 -3.88 -18.62 23.19
N LYS A 223 -5.09 -19.20 23.19
CA LYS A 223 -5.43 -20.04 22.05
C LYS A 223 -5.62 -19.07 20.90
N LEU A 224 -4.57 -18.86 20.09
CA LEU A 224 -4.76 -18.57 18.67
C LEU A 224 -5.81 -19.58 18.25
N SER A 225 -7.07 -19.16 18.13
CA SER A 225 -8.15 -20.07 17.81
C SER A 225 -7.69 -20.78 16.54
N SER A 226 -7.58 -22.11 16.60
CA SER A 226 -7.22 -22.98 15.49
C SER A 226 -8.20 -22.91 14.30
N SER A 227 -9.00 -21.84 14.25
CA SER A 227 -10.05 -21.52 13.31
C SER A 227 -9.84 -20.17 12.61
N GLY A 228 -8.71 -19.48 12.81
CA GLY A 228 -8.52 -18.10 12.34
C GLY A 228 -7.29 -17.83 11.45
N ILE A 229 -6.29 -18.73 11.47
CA ILE A 229 -5.12 -18.63 10.59
C ILE A 229 -5.07 -19.92 9.78
N PRO A 230 -5.10 -19.86 8.44
CA PRO A 230 -5.01 -21.05 7.62
C PRO A 230 -3.62 -21.68 7.82
N SER A 231 -3.56 -23.01 7.72
CA SER A 231 -2.37 -23.81 8.03
C SER A 231 -1.14 -23.51 7.16
N ASN A 232 -1.28 -22.66 6.15
CA ASN A 232 -0.26 -22.20 5.21
C ASN A 232 0.22 -20.75 5.45
N ALA A 233 -0.15 -20.11 6.56
CA ALA A 233 0.30 -18.75 6.84
C ALA A 233 1.83 -18.67 6.93
N GLU A 234 2.43 -17.87 6.05
CA GLU A 234 3.87 -17.63 6.04
C GLU A 234 4.26 -16.71 7.20
N PHE A 235 5.27 -17.11 7.98
CA PHE A 235 5.77 -16.32 9.10
C PHE A 235 6.99 -15.52 8.68
N LEU A 236 6.98 -14.22 8.97
CA LEU A 236 8.15 -13.37 8.79
C LEU A 236 9.09 -13.51 9.99
N SER A 237 10.39 -13.51 9.71
CA SER A 237 11.42 -13.49 10.74
C SER A 237 11.35 -12.20 11.56
N SER A 238 11.57 -12.32 12.87
CA SER A 238 11.52 -11.15 13.79
C SER A 238 12.55 -10.08 13.44
N ASP A 239 13.64 -10.44 12.77
CA ASP A 239 14.71 -9.52 12.39
C ASP A 239 14.32 -8.64 11.21
N GLN A 240 13.48 -9.16 10.30
CA GLN A 240 13.02 -8.42 9.12
C GLN A 240 11.81 -7.52 9.44
N ALA A 241 10.90 -7.99 10.28
CA ALA A 241 9.64 -7.30 10.57
C ALA A 241 9.31 -7.38 12.06
N PRO A 242 9.90 -6.51 12.91
CA PRO A 242 9.57 -6.49 14.32
C PRO A 242 8.13 -6.02 14.55
N ARG A 243 7.53 -6.55 15.61
CA ARG A 243 6.19 -6.15 16.03
C ARG A 243 6.18 -4.67 16.45
N CYS A 244 5.23 -3.90 15.92
CA CYS A 244 5.20 -2.45 16.10
C CYS A 244 4.01 -1.95 16.95
N THR A 245 3.03 -2.81 17.22
CA THR A 245 1.76 -2.46 17.86
C THR A 245 1.39 -3.44 18.97
N CYS A 246 0.42 -3.05 19.80
CA CYS A 246 -0.14 -3.88 20.86
C CYS A 246 -1.34 -4.75 20.40
N MET A 247 -1.64 -4.82 19.10
CA MET A 247 -2.76 -5.60 18.57
C MET A 247 -2.48 -7.10 18.61
N GLU A 248 -3.51 -7.94 18.81
CA GLU A 248 -3.35 -9.38 19.05
C GLU A 248 -2.65 -10.10 17.89
N LEU A 249 -2.91 -9.69 16.65
CA LEU A 249 -2.29 -10.22 15.44
C LEU A 249 -1.75 -9.09 14.57
N GLU A 250 -0.51 -9.24 14.10
CA GLU A 250 0.09 -8.37 13.08
C GLU A 250 0.32 -9.16 11.81
N VAL A 251 -0.18 -8.62 10.69
CA VAL A 251 -0.03 -9.24 9.38
C VAL A 251 0.54 -8.25 8.37
N ASP A 252 1.32 -8.75 7.43
CA ASP A 252 1.80 -8.05 6.26
C ASP A 252 1.07 -8.56 5.03
N ILE A 253 0.62 -7.63 4.20
CA ILE A 253 -0.24 -7.86 3.04
C ILE A 253 0.35 -7.05 1.89
N SER A 254 0.45 -7.63 0.69
CA SER A 254 0.77 -6.86 -0.51
C SER A 254 -0.47 -6.16 -1.03
N ALA A 255 -0.37 -4.89 -1.44
CA ALA A 255 -1.48 -4.15 -2.05
C ALA A 255 -2.21 -4.92 -3.19
N PRO A 256 -1.53 -5.58 -4.15
CA PRO A 256 -2.20 -6.38 -5.18
C PRO A 256 -2.96 -7.60 -4.66
N ASP A 257 -2.70 -8.08 -3.45
CA ASP A 257 -3.42 -9.23 -2.88
C ASP A 257 -4.81 -8.86 -2.33
N VAL A 258 -5.20 -7.59 -2.34
CA VAL A 258 -6.52 -7.13 -1.87
C VAL A 258 -7.59 -7.38 -2.94
N ILE A 259 -8.49 -8.34 -2.68
CA ILE A 259 -9.46 -8.83 -3.68
C ILE A 259 -10.71 -7.96 -3.82
N ASN A 260 -10.93 -6.97 -2.93
CA ASN A 260 -12.11 -6.09 -2.97
C ASN A 260 -12.29 -5.33 -4.30
N GLN A 261 -11.21 -5.18 -5.09
CA GLN A 261 -11.25 -4.59 -6.42
C GLN A 261 -11.94 -5.48 -7.47
N GLU A 262 -11.86 -6.80 -7.34
CA GLU A 262 -12.43 -7.74 -8.31
C GLU A 262 -13.95 -7.63 -8.39
N GLU A 263 -14.60 -7.20 -7.30
CA GLU A 263 -16.04 -6.90 -7.27
C GLU A 263 -16.41 -5.80 -8.28
N LEU A 264 -15.56 -4.78 -8.47
CA LEU A 264 -15.80 -3.70 -9.43
C LEU A 264 -15.63 -4.18 -10.88
N LEU A 265 -14.63 -5.02 -11.14
CA LEU A 265 -14.38 -5.58 -12.47
C LEU A 265 -15.52 -6.51 -12.90
N GLY A 266 -15.99 -7.38 -12.01
CA GLY A 266 -17.14 -8.24 -12.27
C GLY A 266 -18.41 -7.45 -12.56
N TRP A 267 -18.61 -6.31 -11.88
CA TRP A 267 -19.73 -5.40 -12.15
C TRP A 267 -19.61 -4.72 -13.51
N LEU A 268 -18.43 -4.20 -13.87
CA LEU A 268 -18.18 -3.57 -15.17
C LEU A 268 -18.38 -4.57 -16.32
N GLU A 269 -17.82 -5.77 -16.21
CA GLU A 269 -18.04 -6.81 -17.22
C GLU A 269 -19.52 -7.18 -17.38
N SER A 270 -20.24 -7.30 -16.26
CA SER A 270 -21.68 -7.56 -16.26
C SER A 270 -22.48 -6.40 -16.87
N PHE A 271 -22.10 -5.15 -16.57
CA PHE A 271 -22.73 -3.95 -17.12
C PHE A 271 -22.50 -3.84 -18.64
N PHE A 272 -21.28 -4.07 -19.12
CA PHE A 272 -20.97 -4.09 -20.55
C PHE A 272 -21.70 -5.23 -21.28
N ARG A 273 -21.81 -6.42 -20.67
CA ARG A 273 -22.62 -7.53 -21.22
C ARG A 273 -24.12 -7.20 -21.30
N LEU A 274 -24.67 -6.49 -20.32
CA LEU A 274 -26.07 -6.05 -20.32
C LEU A 274 -26.34 -4.90 -21.30
N SER A 275 -25.36 -4.03 -21.52
CA SER A 275 -25.42 -2.96 -22.51
C SER A 275 -25.39 -3.51 -23.95
N LEU A 276 -24.50 -4.46 -24.22
CA LEU A 276 -24.38 -5.09 -25.55
C LEU A 276 -25.59 -5.97 -25.91
N SER A 277 -26.24 -6.62 -24.93
CA SER A 277 -27.44 -7.43 -25.17
C SER A 277 -28.72 -6.61 -25.38
N ARG A 278 -28.70 -5.29 -25.14
CA ARG A 278 -29.80 -4.36 -25.46
C ARG A 278 -29.63 -3.65 -26.81
N LEU A 279 -28.51 -3.87 -27.49
CA LEU A 279 -28.17 -3.27 -28.79
C LEU A 279 -28.33 -4.25 -29.96
N PHE A 280 -28.89 -5.44 -29.73
CA PHE A 280 -29.28 -6.42 -30.75
C PHE A 280 -30.74 -6.82 -30.63
#